data_AF-A0A4Y8CX12-F1
#
_entry.id   AF-A0A4Y8CX12-F1
#
_cell.length_a   1.000
_cell.length_b   1.000
_cell.length_c   1.000
_cell.angle_alpha   90.00
_cell.angle_beta   90.00
_cell.angle_gamma   90.00
#
_symmetry.space_group_name_H-M   'P 1'
#
loop_
_entity.id
_entity.type
_entity.pdbx_description
1 polymer ?
#
loop_
_entity_poly.entity_id
_entity_poly.type
_entity_poly.pdbx_seq_one_letter_code
_entity_poly.pdbx_strand_id
1 'polypeptide(L)'
;MAHFDVLEAKFLVGSLANESFRAGGSGSMSISIYDTTWVSMVSKDVDGFRHWLFPEAFQHMVDAQAQDGSWESYSSQVDGILNTMAALLAFVSHRTANNFSCSILPPDICSRILKAQDSL
;
A
#
# COMPACT_ATOMS: atom_id res chain seq x y z
N MET A 1 -13.02 -38.62 -11.85
CA MET A 1 -13.00 -38.04 -13.20
C MET A 1 -13.95 -36.85 -13.17
N ALA A 2 -13.43 -35.62 -13.10
CA ALA A 2 -14.26 -34.43 -12.94
C ALA A 2 -15.14 -34.25 -14.18
N HIS A 3 -16.45 -34.20 -13.99
CA HIS A 3 -17.42 -33.93 -15.04
C HIS A 3 -17.25 -32.47 -15.47
N PHE A 4 -16.65 -32.25 -16.64
CA PHE A 4 -16.44 -30.92 -17.19
C PHE A 4 -17.80 -30.34 -17.60
N ASP A 5 -18.31 -29.37 -16.86
CA ASP A 5 -19.57 -28.72 -17.18
C ASP A 5 -19.35 -27.66 -18.27
N VAL A 6 -19.76 -28.00 -19.49
CA VAL A 6 -19.69 -27.14 -20.67
C VAL A 6 -20.45 -25.82 -20.46
N LEU A 7 -21.47 -25.79 -19.60
CA LEU A 7 -22.22 -24.56 -19.28
C LEU A 7 -21.39 -23.61 -18.44
N GLU A 8 -20.67 -24.13 -17.44
CA GLU A 8 -19.77 -23.35 -16.59
C GLU A 8 -18.63 -22.73 -17.41
N ALA A 9 -18.05 -23.51 -18.33
CA ALA A 9 -17.02 -23.01 -19.25
C ALA A 9 -17.55 -21.89 -20.16
N LYS A 10 -18.76 -22.04 -20.73
CA LYS A 10 -19.39 -21.00 -21.56
C LYS A 10 -19.66 -19.72 -20.76
N PHE A 11 -20.14 -19.85 -19.52
CA PHE A 11 -20.40 -18.72 -18.65
C PHE A 11 -19.11 -17.96 -18.30
N LEU A 12 -18.03 -18.68 -17.97
CA LEU A 12 -16.75 -18.07 -17.64
C LEU A 12 -16.14 -17.32 -18.84
N VAL A 13 -16.18 -17.92 -20.03
CA VAL A 13 -15.71 -17.26 -21.26
C VAL A 13 -16.53 -16.01 -21.58
N GLY A 14 -17.85 -16.09 -21.43
CA GLY A 14 -18.74 -14.92 -21.61
C GLY A 14 -18.42 -13.80 -20.63
N SER A 15 -18.20 -14.14 -19.36
CA SER A 15 -17.82 -13.18 -18.31
C SER A 15 -16.46 -12.53 -18.59
N LEU A 16 -15.45 -13.32 -18.96
CA LEU A 16 -14.11 -12.81 -19.28
C LEU A 16 -14.14 -11.89 -20.52
N ALA A 17 -14.88 -12.27 -21.56
CA ALA A 17 -15.06 -11.43 -22.74
C ALA A 17 -15.69 -10.09 -22.36
N ASN A 18 -16.73 -10.10 -21.52
CA ASN A 18 -17.39 -8.88 -21.06
C ASN A 18 -16.46 -7.98 -20.22
N GLU A 19 -15.68 -8.56 -19.30
CA GLU A 19 -14.67 -7.80 -18.53
C GLU A 19 -13.59 -7.19 -19.42
N SER A 20 -13.20 -7.88 -20.49
CA SER A 20 -12.17 -7.41 -21.44
C SER A 20 -12.60 -6.17 -22.23
N PHE A 21 -13.91 -5.92 -22.37
CA PHE A 21 -14.45 -4.74 -23.04
C PHE A 21 -14.76 -3.58 -22.09
N ARG A 22 -14.52 -3.72 -20.78
CA ARG A 22 -14.70 -2.62 -19.84
C ARG A 22 -13.66 -1.53 -20.12
N ALA A 23 -14.09 -0.27 -20.01
CA ALA A 23 -13.23 0.89 -20.30
C ALA A 23 -11.95 0.96 -19.43
N GLY A 24 -11.91 0.26 -18.29
CA GLY A 24 -10.74 0.14 -17.41
C GLY A 24 -9.87 -1.11 -17.63
N GLY A 25 -10.17 -1.94 -18.63
CA GLY A 25 -9.54 -3.25 -18.84
C GLY A 25 -9.95 -4.29 -17.78
N SER A 26 -9.43 -5.52 -17.92
CA SER A 26 -9.75 -6.67 -17.07
C SER A 26 -8.72 -6.95 -15.97
N GLY A 27 -8.01 -5.93 -15.49
CA GLY A 27 -6.99 -6.06 -14.46
C GLY A 27 -7.55 -5.82 -13.07
N SER A 28 -7.44 -6.80 -12.17
CA SER A 28 -7.66 -6.62 -10.74
C SER A 28 -6.40 -7.09 -10.00
N MET A 29 -5.84 -6.23 -9.17
CA MET A 29 -4.70 -6.54 -8.30
C MET A 29 -5.00 -6.03 -6.90
N SER A 30 -4.57 -6.79 -5.90
CA SER A 30 -4.56 -6.30 -4.52
C SER A 30 -3.58 -5.14 -4.37
N ILE A 31 -3.82 -4.28 -3.38
CA ILE A 31 -2.89 -3.20 -3.07
C ILE A 31 -1.59 -3.80 -2.54
N SER A 32 -0.46 -3.28 -3.02
CA SER A 32 0.86 -3.59 -2.49
C SER A 32 1.22 -2.53 -1.46
N ILE A 33 1.32 -2.93 -0.18
CA ILE A 33 1.79 -2.03 0.88
C ILE A 33 3.18 -1.51 0.55
N TYR A 34 4.10 -2.40 0.15
CA TYR A 34 5.45 -2.04 -0.25
C TYR A 34 5.48 -0.86 -1.24
N ASP A 35 4.81 -1.01 -2.37
CA ASP A 35 4.83 -0.02 -3.45
C ASP A 35 4.11 1.26 -3.03
N THR A 36 2.97 1.13 -2.34
CA THR A 36 2.20 2.28 -1.83
C THR A 36 3.03 3.10 -0.86
N THR A 37 3.80 2.45 0.01
CA THR A 37 4.71 3.12 0.94
C THR A 37 5.83 3.86 0.21
N TRP A 38 6.42 3.30 -0.85
CA TRP A 38 7.39 4.03 -1.66
C TRP A 38 6.78 5.26 -2.34
N VAL A 39 5.56 5.14 -2.87
CA VAL A 39 4.80 6.26 -3.44
C VAL A 39 4.57 7.37 -2.41
N SER A 40 4.30 7.00 -1.15
CA SER A 40 4.08 7.96 -0.06
C SER A 40 5.29 8.88 0.23
N MET A 41 6.48 8.46 -0.19
CA MET A 41 7.72 9.23 0.00
C MET A 41 8.15 10.01 -1.26
N VAL A 42 7.31 10.04 -2.30
CA VAL A 42 7.58 10.89 -3.47
C VAL A 42 7.29 12.34 -3.11
N SER A 43 8.28 13.19 -3.33
CA SER A 43 8.18 14.62 -3.03
C SER A 43 8.66 15.50 -4.17
N LYS A 44 8.17 16.73 -4.19
CA LYS A 44 8.56 17.76 -5.15
C LYS A 44 8.61 19.13 -4.49
N ASP A 45 9.57 19.93 -4.91
CA ASP A 45 9.65 21.34 -4.53
C ASP A 45 8.71 22.16 -5.44
N VAL A 46 7.78 22.90 -4.82
CA VAL A 46 6.80 23.79 -5.45
C VAL A 46 6.84 25.12 -4.72
N ASP A 47 7.10 26.21 -5.44
CA ASP A 47 7.19 27.58 -4.91
C ASP A 47 8.12 27.71 -3.68
N GLY A 48 9.23 26.95 -3.68
CA GLY A 48 10.23 26.96 -2.60
C GLY A 48 9.90 26.08 -1.40
N PHE A 49 8.75 25.39 -1.40
CA PHE A 49 8.36 24.44 -0.36
C PHE A 49 8.36 23.01 -0.89
N ARG A 50 8.81 22.06 -0.08
CA ARG A 50 8.73 20.65 -0.45
C ARG A 50 7.34 20.11 -0.13
N HIS A 51 6.80 19.27 -1.00
CA HIS A 51 5.48 18.69 -0.83
C HIS A 51 5.53 17.19 -1.04
N TRP A 52 4.82 16.43 -0.21
CA TRP A 52 4.50 15.04 -0.49
C TRP A 52 3.45 15.01 -1.60
N LEU A 53 3.73 14.29 -2.68
CA LEU A 53 2.84 14.28 -3.85
C LEU A 53 1.63 13.36 -3.68
N PHE A 54 1.72 12.40 -2.77
CA PHE A 54 0.69 11.35 -2.58
C PHE A 54 0.38 11.15 -1.09
N PRO A 55 -0.25 12.13 -0.42
CA PRO A 55 -0.58 12.03 0.99
C PRO A 55 -1.54 10.86 1.30
N GLU A 56 -2.40 10.48 0.35
CA GLU A 56 -3.32 9.35 0.48
C GLU A 56 -2.58 8.01 0.57
N ALA A 57 -1.44 7.89 -0.09
CA ALA A 57 -0.60 6.69 0.01
C ALA A 57 0.00 6.56 1.42
N PHE A 58 0.42 7.69 2.01
CA PHE A 58 0.88 7.71 3.40
C PHE A 58 -0.25 7.35 4.36
N GLN A 59 -1.43 7.93 4.18
CA GLN A 59 -2.60 7.63 5.00
C GLN A 59 -3.00 6.16 4.91
N HIS A 60 -3.04 5.58 3.70
CA HIS A 60 -3.35 4.17 3.51
C HIS A 60 -2.37 3.26 4.27
N MET A 61 -1.07 3.57 4.22
CA MET A 61 -0.06 2.85 5.00
C MET A 61 -0.27 3.03 6.51
N VAL A 62 -0.58 4.23 7.01
CA VAL A 62 -0.88 4.49 8.44
C VAL A 62 -2.05 3.62 8.91
N ASP A 63 -3.12 3.57 8.11
CA ASP A 63 -4.35 2.85 8.44
C ASP A 63 -4.18 1.32 8.35
N ALA A 64 -3.27 0.85 7.50
CA ALA A 64 -2.99 -0.57 7.31
C ALA A 64 -2.05 -1.18 8.38
N GLN A 65 -1.53 -0.39 9.32
CA GLN A 65 -0.65 -0.94 10.36
C GLN A 65 -1.40 -1.91 11.27
N ALA A 66 -0.86 -3.11 11.45
CA ALA A 66 -1.42 -4.13 12.33
C ALA A 66 -1.23 -3.78 13.81
N GLN A 67 -1.96 -4.47 14.69
CA GLN A 67 -1.95 -4.21 16.13
C GLN A 67 -0.56 -4.41 16.77
N ASP A 68 0.21 -5.37 16.23
CA ASP A 68 1.58 -5.68 16.64
C ASP A 68 2.63 -4.71 16.08
N GLY A 69 2.22 -3.82 15.17
CA GLY A 69 3.09 -2.83 14.53
C GLY A 69 3.59 -3.19 13.15
N SER A 70 3.38 -4.43 12.69
CA SER A 70 3.78 -4.91 11.38
C SER A 70 2.80 -4.49 10.27
N TRP A 71 3.15 -4.81 9.03
CA TRP A 71 2.24 -4.77 7.88
C TRP A 71 2.06 -6.16 7.29
N GLU A 72 0.94 -6.35 6.57
CA GLU A 72 0.52 -7.65 6.06
C GLU A 72 1.64 -8.39 5.32
N SER A 73 1.78 -9.68 5.65
CA SER A 73 2.57 -10.65 4.92
C SER A 73 1.60 -11.45 4.05
N TYR A 74 1.49 -11.13 2.76
CA TYR A 74 0.58 -11.84 1.86
C TYR A 74 1.12 -13.22 1.50
N SER A 75 2.38 -13.25 1.05
CA SER A 75 2.95 -14.43 0.38
C SER A 75 4.04 -15.14 1.18
N SER A 76 4.77 -14.41 2.02
CA SER A 76 5.90 -14.95 2.77
C SER A 76 6.32 -14.06 3.93
N GLN A 77 7.05 -14.61 4.90
CA GLN A 77 7.64 -13.82 5.99
C GLN A 77 8.53 -12.67 5.47
N VAL A 78 9.24 -12.88 4.35
CA VAL A 78 10.09 -11.85 3.73
C VAL A 78 9.25 -10.67 3.25
N ASP A 79 8.05 -10.92 2.70
CA ASP A 79 7.10 -9.89 2.28
C ASP A 79 6.66 -9.01 3.47
N GLY A 80 6.30 -9.63 4.60
CA GLY A 80 5.99 -8.88 5.83
C GLY A 80 7.15 -8.03 6.34
N ILE A 81 8.38 -8.56 6.31
CA ILE A 81 9.59 -7.82 6.69
C ILE A 81 9.82 -6.62 5.75
N LEU A 82 9.70 -6.81 4.44
CA LEU A 82 9.88 -5.74 3.46
C LEU A 82 8.81 -4.66 3.60
N ASN A 83 7.55 -5.03 3.77
CA ASN A 83 6.43 -4.10 3.98
C ASN A 83 6.67 -3.27 5.26
N THR A 84 7.05 -3.93 6.35
CA THR A 84 7.28 -3.28 7.64
C THR A 84 8.50 -2.35 7.62
N MET A 85 9.61 -2.77 7.01
CA MET A 85 10.80 -1.91 6.86
C MET A 85 10.53 -0.69 5.97
N ALA A 86 9.80 -0.86 4.87
CA ALA A 86 9.40 0.26 4.02
C ALA A 86 8.53 1.25 4.81
N ALA A 87 7.53 0.75 5.55
CA ALA A 87 6.62 1.59 6.31
C ALA A 87 7.32 2.34 7.43
N LEU A 88 8.25 1.67 8.14
CA LEU A 88 9.10 2.30 9.14
C LEU A 88 9.94 3.44 8.54
N LEU A 89 10.54 3.22 7.37
CA LEU A 89 11.28 4.25 6.64
C LEU A 89 10.39 5.45 6.28
N ALA A 90 9.16 5.20 5.80
CA ALA A 90 8.22 6.26 5.46
C ALA A 90 7.81 7.08 6.70
N PHE A 91 7.50 6.43 7.83
CA PHE A 91 7.23 7.13 9.09
C PHE A 91 8.40 8.02 9.52
N VAL A 92 9.63 7.51 9.48
CA VAL A 92 10.82 8.31 9.84
C VAL A 92 11.01 9.47 8.87
N SER A 93 10.80 9.25 7.56
CA SER A 93 10.94 10.28 6.52
C SER A 93 9.91 11.41 6.70
N HIS A 94 8.65 11.06 6.93
CA HIS A 94 7.57 12.02 7.18
C HIS A 94 7.75 12.74 8.52
N ARG A 95 8.29 12.09 9.54
CA ARG A 95 8.58 12.73 10.84
C ARG A 95 9.75 13.72 10.78
N THR A 96 10.76 13.45 9.96
CA THR A 96 11.97 14.29 9.83
C THR A 96 11.81 15.42 8.80
N ALA A 97 10.71 15.42 8.05
CA ALA A 97 10.36 16.38 7.02
C ALA A 97 9.95 17.75 7.60
N ASN A 98 10.92 18.54 8.05
CA ASN A 98 10.69 19.86 8.68
C ASN A 98 10.24 20.96 7.71
N ASN A 99 10.46 20.81 6.40
CA ASN A 99 10.21 21.85 5.38
C ASN A 99 9.03 21.53 4.46
N PHE A 100 8.13 20.63 4.88
CA PHE A 100 7.03 20.18 4.05
C PHE A 100 5.75 20.94 4.35
N SER A 101 5.11 21.48 3.30
CA SER A 101 3.80 22.10 3.44
C SER A 101 2.74 20.97 3.51
N CYS A 102 1.98 20.92 4.60
CA CYS A 102 0.86 19.99 4.80
C CYS A 102 1.22 18.49 5.03
N SER A 103 2.18 18.17 5.89
CA SER A 103 2.32 16.79 6.43
C SER A 103 1.51 16.63 7.72
N ILE A 104 0.33 16.02 7.64
CA ILE A 104 -0.45 15.65 8.83
C ILE A 104 0.08 14.31 9.33
N LEU A 105 0.93 14.35 10.36
CA LEU A 105 1.38 13.14 11.05
C LEU A 105 0.28 12.66 12.00
N PRO A 106 0.07 11.33 12.13
CA PRO A 106 -0.82 10.81 13.13
C PRO A 106 -0.29 11.14 14.54
N PRO A 107 -1.15 11.52 15.51
CA PRO A 107 -0.70 11.92 16.86
C PRO A 107 0.12 10.86 17.59
N ASP A 108 -0.09 9.58 17.27
CA ASP A 108 0.57 8.43 17.85
C ASP A 108 1.77 7.93 17.01
N ILE A 109 2.28 8.72 16.06
CA ILE A 109 3.38 8.35 15.15
C ILE A 109 4.59 7.74 15.87
N CYS A 110 4.97 8.28 17.04
CA CYS A 110 6.09 7.73 17.82
C CYS A 110 5.80 6.33 18.34
N SER A 111 4.58 6.06 18.82
CA SER A 111 4.18 4.72 19.25
C SER A 111 4.16 3.74 18.08
N ARG A 112 3.66 4.18 16.92
CA ARG A 112 3.62 3.39 15.69
C ARG A 112 5.00 3.01 15.17
N ILE A 113 5.95 3.95 15.22
CA ILE A 113 7.36 3.71 14.90
C ILE A 113 7.96 2.65 15.83
N LEU A 114 7.76 2.80 17.15
CA LEU A 114 8.29 1.84 18.12
C LEU A 114 7.74 0.43 17.91
N LYS A 115 6.43 0.30 17.72
CA LYS A 115 5.80 -1.00 17.44
C LYS A 115 6.32 -1.63 16.15
N ALA A 116 6.49 -0.83 15.09
CA ALA A 116 7.06 -1.32 13.85
C ALA A 116 8.51 -1.82 14.03
N GLN A 117 9.30 -1.13 14.84
CA GLN A 117 10.67 -1.58 15.19
C GLN A 117 10.66 -2.88 16.00
N ASP A 118 9.76 -3.01 16.97
CA ASP A 118 9.64 -4.20 17.82
C ASP A 118 9.10 -5.43 17.05
N SER A 119 8.42 -5.21 15.92
CA SER A 119 7.85 -6.27 15.08
C SER A 119 8.81 -6.90 14.07
N LEU A 120 10.03 -6.34 13.92
CA LEU A 120 11.11 -6.85 13.06
C LEU A 120 12.06 -7.77 13.83
#